data_AF-A0A2T6BQL0-F1
#
_entry.id   AF-A0A2T6BQL0-F1
#
_cell.length_a   1.000
_cell.length_b   1.000
_cell.length_c   1.000
_cell.angle_alpha   90.00
_cell.angle_beta   90.00
_cell.angle_gamma   90.00
#
_symmetry.space_group_name_H-M   'P 1'
#
loop_
_entity.id
_entity.type
_entity.pdbx_description
1 polymer ?
#
loop_
_entity_poly.entity_id
_entity_poly.type
_entity_poly.pdbx_seq_one_letter_code
_entity_poly.pdbx_strand_id
1 'polypeptide(L)'
;MNDKKFDEEIAKTEKTIKKIRFFGWFFVFTGFIFLIVGLYYWFLIRDDFNEVGDFIGGVSGSLWALAGLFFIYIAFLGQKIEIKNQQKELALNRKELELNRQELEESRKVFKAQAEIMLDQKLDTTFFNLLDNHRKLIDSFKRGENKNIGSSISFFNNNYNKIETVSGYEVLQEIYDTLNSYLHEYSNYLKNRNIFDSEITNTNPISLIKKYRYIELLYNEVSGIIEFISNKIKKDNRDFYFKTLFNNLSNEEKFLLTTFNINVSDKHIPELNFEDYLRLGFIDFSSEVNFLSFKNFFFREQNLKKEINERVIIKIIDENPKDYSEFNIYIVKDDKKEIIDSIKIMSIQQEIPVYGLLLNITKQYFSEKIKEKKEKKDSRQKYNIILQGINKINNFCMYDFYDIIIGLNNEELVLYTERNYNFFSDWIKDYFNDKEN
;
A
#
# COMPACT_ATOMS: atom_id res chain seq x y z
N MET A 1 15.20 46.14 27.13
CA MET A 1 15.31 47.22 28.16
C MET A 1 16.80 47.40 28.42
N ASN A 2 17.32 48.63 28.40
CA ASN A 2 18.77 48.84 28.38
C ASN A 2 19.32 48.60 29.80
N ASP A 3 19.91 47.42 30.07
CA ASP A 3 20.34 46.99 31.41
C ASP A 3 21.18 48.05 32.13
N LYS A 4 22.00 48.78 31.35
CA LYS A 4 22.77 49.93 31.85
C LYS A 4 21.92 51.01 32.51
N LYS A 5 20.77 51.37 31.93
CA LYS A 5 19.86 52.39 32.51
C LYS A 5 19.25 51.91 33.83
N PHE A 6 18.95 50.62 33.92
CA PHE A 6 18.38 50.03 35.13
C PHE A 6 19.40 49.99 36.28
N ASP A 7 20.63 49.58 35.98
CA ASP A 7 21.71 49.55 36.95
C ASP A 7 22.10 50.97 37.43
N GLU A 8 22.06 51.96 36.53
CA GLU A 8 22.24 53.38 36.87
C GLU A 8 21.16 53.91 37.84
N GLU A 9 19.90 53.52 37.65
CA GLU A 9 18.80 53.91 38.54
C GLU A 9 18.94 53.30 39.95
N ILE A 10 19.36 52.04 40.05
CA ILE A 10 19.63 51.38 41.34
C ILE A 10 20.79 52.10 42.04
N ALA A 11 21.90 52.32 41.35
CA ALA A 11 23.07 53.00 41.92
C ALA A 11 22.73 54.42 42.41
N LYS A 12 21.87 55.15 41.68
CA LYS A 12 21.37 56.46 42.13
C LYS A 12 20.53 56.35 43.40
N THR A 13 19.67 55.35 43.49
CA THR A 13 18.79 55.12 44.66
C THR A 13 19.60 54.72 45.90
N GLU A 14 20.62 53.87 45.76
CA GLU A 14 21.54 53.52 46.84
C GLU A 14 22.30 54.73 47.40
N LYS A 15 22.76 55.63 46.52
CA LYS A 15 23.39 56.90 46.94
C LYS A 15 22.43 57.75 47.76
N THR A 16 21.15 57.80 47.38
CA THR A 16 20.11 58.52 48.12
C THR A 16 19.87 57.88 49.49
N ILE A 17 19.78 56.54 49.57
CA ILE A 17 19.64 55.82 50.83
C ILE A 17 20.78 56.14 51.80
N LYS A 18 22.04 56.15 51.32
CA LYS A 18 23.21 56.48 52.15
C LYS A 18 23.12 57.90 52.74
N LYS A 19 22.70 58.89 51.94
CA LYS A 19 22.52 60.27 52.40
C LYS A 19 21.42 60.37 53.45
N ILE A 20 20.25 59.78 53.21
CA ILE A 20 19.12 59.84 54.14
C ILE A 20 19.43 59.11 55.43
N ARG A 21 20.17 58.00 55.37
CA ARG A 21 20.61 57.25 56.56
C ARG A 21 21.51 58.10 57.45
N PHE A 22 22.43 58.85 56.85
CA PHE A 22 23.28 59.78 57.58
C PHE A 22 22.44 60.85 58.30
N PHE A 23 21.46 61.44 57.63
CA PHE A 23 20.54 62.39 58.25
C PHE A 23 19.71 61.77 59.38
N GLY A 24 19.16 60.56 59.19
CA GLY A 24 18.41 59.87 60.24
C GLY A 24 19.24 59.70 61.52
N TRP A 25 20.48 59.22 61.40
CA TRP A 25 21.39 59.10 62.56
C TRP A 25 21.78 60.45 63.16
N PHE A 26 21.98 61.47 62.33
CA PHE A 26 22.24 62.83 62.81
C PHE A 26 21.11 63.34 63.72
N PHE A 27 19.85 63.12 63.35
CA PHE A 27 18.69 63.46 64.20
C PHE A 27 18.62 62.64 65.49
N VAL A 28 18.97 61.36 65.46
CA VAL A 28 19.06 60.52 66.66
C VAL A 28 20.10 61.07 67.65
N PHE A 29 21.33 61.34 67.17
CA PHE A 29 22.40 61.91 68.01
C PHE A 29 22.04 63.29 68.55
N THR A 30 21.44 64.13 67.71
CA THR A 30 20.98 65.46 68.12
C THR A 30 19.93 65.36 69.23
N GLY A 31 18.97 64.42 69.12
CA GLY A 31 18.00 64.14 70.18
C GLY A 31 18.65 63.69 71.49
N PHE A 32 19.70 62.86 71.43
CA PHE A 32 20.46 62.47 72.62
C PHE A 32 21.19 63.65 73.27
N ILE A 33 21.76 64.57 72.47
CA ILE A 33 22.41 65.78 72.99
C ILE A 33 21.39 66.64 73.75
N PHE A 34 20.21 66.88 73.18
CA PHE A 34 19.15 67.66 73.85
C PHE A 34 18.63 66.98 75.13
N LEU A 35 18.55 65.65 75.14
CA LEU A 35 18.21 64.89 76.34
C LEU A 35 19.27 65.09 77.45
N ILE A 36 20.56 64.97 77.13
CA ILE A 36 21.65 65.18 78.10
C ILE A 36 21.65 66.61 78.63
N VAL A 37 21.48 67.60 77.74
CA VAL A 37 21.40 69.02 78.11
C VAL A 37 20.20 69.25 79.04
N GLY A 38 19.02 68.73 78.71
CA GLY A 38 17.83 68.85 79.56
C GLY A 38 18.04 68.24 80.96
N LEU A 39 18.62 67.03 81.03
CA LEU A 39 18.94 66.39 82.31
C LEU A 39 19.99 67.15 83.13
N TYR A 40 20.98 67.74 82.45
CA TYR A 40 22.00 68.57 83.09
C TYR A 40 21.40 69.85 83.68
N TYR A 41 20.51 70.52 82.93
CA TYR A 41 19.78 71.69 83.42
C TYR A 41 18.94 71.38 84.66
N TRP A 42 18.20 70.25 84.62
CA TRP A 42 17.44 69.78 85.79
C TRP A 42 18.32 69.56 87.02
N PHE A 43 19.48 68.92 86.84
CA PHE A 43 20.42 68.64 87.94
C PHE A 43 20.99 69.92 88.57
N LEU A 44 21.26 70.95 87.78
CA LEU A 44 21.84 72.21 88.25
C LEU A 44 20.84 73.15 88.92
N ILE A 45 19.68 73.37 88.31
CA ILE A 45 18.75 74.43 88.73
C ILE A 45 17.74 73.93 89.77
N ARG A 46 17.52 72.60 89.86
CA ARG A 46 16.44 71.99 90.68
C ARG A 46 15.05 72.54 90.36
N ASP A 47 14.83 72.92 89.11
CA ASP A 47 13.52 73.34 88.61
C ASP A 47 12.47 72.21 88.68
N ASP A 48 11.21 72.60 88.57
CA ASP A 48 10.08 71.67 88.52
C ASP A 48 10.29 70.65 87.39
N PHE A 49 10.37 69.37 87.79
CA PHE A 49 10.63 68.24 86.90
C PHE A 49 9.67 68.19 85.69
N ASN A 50 8.47 68.74 85.85
CA ASN A 50 7.45 68.81 84.81
C ASN A 50 7.90 69.65 83.60
N GLU A 51 8.50 70.82 83.81
CA GLU A 51 8.88 71.72 82.70
C GLU A 51 10.07 71.15 81.89
N VAL A 52 11.03 70.53 82.59
CA VAL A 52 12.15 69.84 81.92
C VAL A 52 11.66 68.60 81.17
N GLY A 53 10.71 67.86 81.76
CA GLY A 53 10.05 66.73 81.11
C GLY A 53 9.36 67.14 79.81
N ASP A 54 8.63 68.25 79.81
CA ASP A 54 7.95 68.78 78.63
C ASP A 54 8.94 69.24 77.54
N PHE A 55 10.05 69.87 77.92
CA PHE A 55 11.10 70.25 76.97
C PHE A 55 11.78 69.03 76.32
N ILE A 56 12.23 68.06 77.13
CA ILE A 56 12.89 66.85 76.62
C ILE A 56 11.91 66.03 75.78
N GLY A 57 10.68 65.85 76.26
CA GLY A 57 9.63 65.11 75.54
C GLY A 57 9.27 65.77 74.22
N GLY A 58 9.09 67.09 74.21
CA GLY A 58 8.76 67.86 73.01
C GLY A 58 9.88 67.87 71.97
N VAL A 59 11.11 68.23 72.36
CA VAL A 59 12.24 68.39 71.43
C VAL A 59 12.83 67.04 71.03
N SER A 60 13.25 66.21 71.99
CA SER A 60 13.87 64.92 71.69
C SER A 60 12.88 63.93 71.09
N GLY A 61 11.63 63.94 71.56
CA GLY A 61 10.55 63.14 70.98
C GLY A 61 10.27 63.50 69.52
N SER A 62 10.20 64.79 69.18
CA SER A 62 10.00 65.23 67.79
C SER A 62 11.19 64.88 66.88
N LEU A 63 12.43 65.01 67.37
CA LEU A 63 13.63 64.65 66.62
C LEU A 63 13.70 63.15 66.34
N TRP A 64 13.35 62.32 67.32
CA TRP A 64 13.31 60.86 67.13
C TRP A 64 12.15 60.41 66.25
N ALA A 65 10.99 61.06 66.33
CA ALA A 65 9.89 60.81 65.40
C ALA A 65 10.30 61.11 63.95
N LEU A 66 11.01 62.23 63.72
CA LEU A 66 11.55 62.59 62.42
C LEU A 66 12.62 61.59 61.93
N ALA A 67 13.51 61.14 62.82
CA ALA A 67 14.47 60.07 62.50
C ALA A 67 13.77 58.76 62.11
N GLY A 68 12.70 58.39 62.83
CA GLY A 68 11.85 57.25 62.52
C GLY A 68 11.27 57.34 61.10
N LEU A 69 10.77 58.52 60.71
CA LEU A 69 10.25 58.76 59.35
C LEU A 69 11.33 58.54 58.28
N PHE A 70 12.56 59.01 58.51
CA PHE A 70 13.67 58.77 57.58
C PHE A 70 14.01 57.27 57.44
N PHE A 71 13.99 56.51 58.54
CA PHE A 71 14.24 55.08 58.49
C PHE A 71 13.12 54.31 57.77
N ILE A 72 11.86 54.67 57.98
CA ILE A 72 10.72 54.11 57.23
C ILE A 72 10.90 54.38 55.73
N TYR A 73 11.27 55.61 55.35
CA TYR A 73 11.51 55.96 53.95
C TYR A 73 12.68 55.17 53.34
N ILE A 74 13.76 54.94 54.09
CA ILE A 74 14.87 54.08 53.66
C ILE A 74 14.40 52.64 53.43
N ALA A 75 13.58 52.09 54.33
CA ALA A 75 13.04 50.75 54.19
C ALA A 75 12.19 50.64 52.92
N PHE A 76 11.35 51.63 52.64
CA PHE A 76 10.55 51.70 51.42
C PHE A 76 11.42 51.76 50.14
N LEU A 77 12.48 52.56 50.14
CA LEU A 77 13.41 52.60 49.00
C LEU A 77 14.15 51.26 48.81
N GLY A 78 14.51 50.59 49.90
CA GLY A 78 15.10 49.25 49.86
C GLY A 78 14.16 48.23 49.19
N GLN A 79 12.90 48.18 49.64
CA GLN A 79 11.87 47.32 49.05
C GLN A 79 11.66 47.61 47.55
N LYS A 80 11.71 48.89 47.14
CA LYS A 80 11.57 49.27 45.72
C LYS A 80 12.73 48.73 44.86
N ILE A 81 13.96 48.74 45.37
CA ILE A 81 15.12 48.16 44.67
C ILE A 81 14.95 46.65 44.55
N GLU A 82 14.53 45.98 45.62
CA GLU A 82 14.31 44.54 45.64
C GLU A 82 13.25 44.09 44.62
N ILE A 83 12.10 44.76 44.58
CA ILE A 83 11.03 44.49 43.60
C ILE A 83 11.56 44.67 42.17
N LYS A 84 12.34 45.73 41.93
CA LYS A 84 12.95 45.97 40.62
C LYS A 84 13.89 44.81 40.23
N ASN A 85 14.76 44.37 41.14
CA ASN A 85 15.66 43.24 40.88
C ASN A 85 14.89 41.95 40.58
N GLN A 86 13.85 41.64 41.37
CA GLN A 86 12.97 40.50 41.12
C GLN A 86 12.30 40.58 39.73
N GLN A 87 11.88 41.77 39.29
CA GLN A 87 11.34 41.94 37.94
C GLN A 87 12.38 41.66 36.83
N LYS A 88 13.64 42.08 37.03
CA LYS A 88 14.74 41.80 36.10
C LYS A 88 15.02 40.30 36.02
N GLU A 89 15.12 39.63 37.17
CA GLU A 89 15.30 38.16 37.24
C GLU A 89 14.15 37.42 36.56
N LEU A 90 12.89 37.81 36.82
CA LEU A 90 11.73 37.22 36.16
C LEU A 90 11.74 37.42 34.64
N ALA A 91 12.19 38.60 34.16
CA ALA A 91 12.31 38.85 32.74
C ALA A 91 13.39 37.99 32.08
N LEU A 92 14.55 37.83 32.74
CA LEU A 92 15.62 36.94 32.28
C LEU A 92 15.17 35.48 32.26
N ASN A 93 14.54 35.00 33.32
CA ASN A 93 14.01 33.63 33.40
C ASN A 93 12.96 33.36 32.32
N ARG A 94 12.08 34.32 32.01
CA ARG A 94 11.12 34.19 30.90
C ARG A 94 11.83 34.06 29.56
N LYS A 95 12.85 34.88 29.32
CA LYS A 95 13.64 34.81 28.09
C LYS A 95 14.37 33.47 27.96
N GLU A 96 14.94 32.97 29.05
CA GLU A 96 15.59 31.65 29.08
C GLU A 96 14.58 30.52 28.81
N LEU A 97 13.38 30.59 29.41
CA LEU A 97 12.31 29.63 29.13
C LEU A 97 11.84 29.68 27.67
N GLU A 98 11.79 30.86 27.05
CA GLU A 98 11.47 31.01 25.64
C GLU A 98 12.54 30.37 24.75
N LEU A 99 13.82 30.61 25.02
CA LEU A 99 14.94 29.99 24.31
C LEU A 99 14.93 28.47 24.47
N ASN A 100 14.75 27.95 25.70
CA ASN A 100 14.65 26.52 25.96
C ASN A 100 13.47 25.87 25.22
N ARG A 101 12.34 26.57 25.09
CA ARG A 101 11.20 26.09 24.29
C ARG A 101 11.54 26.01 22.80
N GLN A 102 12.27 26.99 22.26
CA GLN A 102 12.72 26.98 20.87
C GLN A 102 13.70 25.83 20.63
N GLU A 103 14.69 25.64 21.50
CA GLU A 103 15.64 24.52 21.41
C GLU A 103 14.93 23.16 21.47
N LEU A 104 13.94 23.01 22.36
CA LEU A 104 13.14 21.78 22.43
C LEU A 104 12.31 21.55 21.17
N GLU A 105 11.80 22.60 20.53
CA GLU A 105 11.09 22.49 19.26
C GLU A 105 12.01 22.04 18.12
N GLU A 106 13.20 22.61 18.02
CA GLU A 106 14.22 22.22 17.05
C GLU A 106 14.70 20.78 17.28
N SER A 107 14.98 20.41 18.53
CA SER A 107 15.35 19.05 18.91
C SER A 107 14.26 18.03 18.54
N ARG A 108 12.97 18.37 18.75
CA ARG A 108 11.85 17.52 18.31
C ARG A 108 11.82 17.34 16.79
N LYS A 109 12.15 18.37 16.01
CA LYS A 109 12.23 18.25 14.54
C LYS A 109 13.35 17.30 14.12
N VAL A 110 14.53 17.42 14.74
CA VAL A 110 15.66 16.52 14.48
C VAL A 110 15.32 15.08 14.86
N PHE A 111 14.72 14.85 16.03
CA PHE A 111 14.33 13.49 16.44
C PHE A 111 13.29 12.86 15.52
N LYS A 112 12.35 13.63 14.99
CA LYS A 112 11.39 13.12 13.98
C LYS A 112 12.11 12.69 12.71
N ALA A 113 12.99 13.53 12.17
CA ALA A 113 13.77 13.20 10.98
C ALA A 113 14.65 11.95 11.20
N GLN A 114 15.28 11.83 12.37
CA GLN A 114 16.07 10.65 12.72
C GLN A 114 15.21 9.38 12.82
N ALA A 115 14.01 9.47 13.41
CA ALA A 115 13.10 8.34 13.52
C ALA A 115 12.65 7.84 12.14
N GLU A 116 12.42 8.76 11.19
CA GLU A 116 12.09 8.42 9.80
C GLU A 116 13.27 7.72 9.12
N ILE A 117 14.50 8.22 9.26
CA ILE A 117 15.72 7.58 8.73
C ILE A 117 15.90 6.17 9.31
N MET A 118 15.72 6.00 10.63
CA MET A 118 15.85 4.70 11.29
C MET A 118 14.81 3.69 10.80
N LEU A 119 13.58 4.16 10.49
CA LEU A 119 12.55 3.32 9.92
C LEU A 119 12.97 2.83 8.53
N ASP A 120 13.45 3.73 7.67
CA ASP A 120 13.91 3.39 6.32
C ASP A 120 15.10 2.38 6.38
N GLN A 121 16.09 2.61 7.26
CA GLN A 121 17.20 1.67 7.48
C GLN A 121 16.74 0.28 8.00
N LYS A 122 15.70 0.24 8.84
CA LYS A 122 15.13 -1.01 9.31
C LYS A 122 14.45 -1.77 8.18
N LEU A 123 13.77 -1.07 7.27
CA LEU A 123 13.17 -1.68 6.09
C LEU A 123 14.26 -2.25 5.16
N ASP A 124 15.33 -1.51 4.92
CA ASP A 124 16.50 -1.97 4.16
C ASP A 124 17.08 -3.27 4.76
N THR A 125 17.38 -3.23 6.06
CA THR A 125 17.95 -4.37 6.77
C THR A 125 17.03 -5.59 6.68
N THR A 126 15.72 -5.38 6.83
CA THR A 126 14.72 -6.46 6.73
C THR A 126 14.70 -7.06 5.34
N PHE A 127 14.68 -6.22 4.29
CA PHE A 127 14.71 -6.66 2.90
C PHE A 127 15.95 -7.51 2.59
N PHE A 128 17.14 -7.03 2.94
CA PHE A 128 18.37 -7.77 2.66
C PHE A 128 18.49 -9.06 3.47
N ASN A 129 17.94 -9.10 4.70
CA ASN A 129 17.83 -10.35 5.46
C ASN A 129 16.89 -11.36 4.79
N LEU A 130 15.77 -10.91 4.21
CA LEU A 130 14.88 -11.79 3.46
C LEU A 130 15.57 -12.34 2.20
N LEU A 131 16.32 -11.51 1.46
CA LEU A 131 17.13 -11.98 0.33
C LEU A 131 18.19 -13.00 0.75
N ASP A 132 18.87 -12.79 1.88
CA ASP A 132 19.86 -13.73 2.40
C ASP A 132 19.22 -15.06 2.83
N ASN A 133 18.04 -15.02 3.44
CA ASN A 133 17.26 -16.21 3.78
C ASN A 133 16.83 -16.99 2.54
N HIS A 134 16.41 -16.29 1.49
CA HIS A 134 16.08 -16.90 0.20
C HIS A 134 17.29 -17.63 -0.41
N ARG A 135 18.49 -17.04 -0.39
CA ARG A 135 19.71 -17.73 -0.87
C ARG A 135 20.01 -18.98 -0.04
N LYS A 136 19.91 -18.89 1.29
CA LYS A 136 20.09 -20.04 2.18
C LYS A 136 19.04 -21.14 1.94
N LEU A 137 17.81 -20.76 1.60
CA LEU A 137 16.77 -21.71 1.22
C LEU A 137 17.18 -22.49 -0.03
N ILE A 138 17.66 -21.80 -1.07
CA ILE A 138 18.17 -22.46 -2.28
C ILE A 138 19.31 -23.40 -1.93
N ASP A 139 20.32 -22.93 -1.18
CA ASP A 139 21.47 -23.74 -0.77
C ASP A 139 21.06 -24.96 0.07
N SER A 140 19.90 -24.91 0.73
CA SER A 140 19.35 -26.04 1.50
C SER A 140 18.69 -27.11 0.63
N PHE A 141 18.39 -26.82 -0.63
CA PHE A 141 17.87 -27.80 -1.57
C PHE A 141 18.92 -28.85 -1.83
N LYS A 142 18.59 -30.09 -1.45
CA LYS A 142 19.46 -31.25 -1.64
C LYS A 142 18.80 -32.21 -2.60
N ARG A 143 19.62 -32.84 -3.43
CA ARG A 143 19.23 -34.07 -4.12
C ARG A 143 18.86 -35.07 -3.02
N GLY A 144 17.60 -35.49 -2.97
CA GLY A 144 17.15 -36.42 -1.95
C GLY A 144 18.06 -37.64 -1.98
N GLU A 145 18.77 -37.92 -0.88
CA GLU A 145 19.31 -39.25 -0.68
C GLU A 145 18.13 -40.19 -0.86
N ASN A 146 18.22 -41.10 -1.82
CA ASN A 146 17.27 -42.20 -1.94
C ASN A 146 17.20 -42.82 -0.55
N LYS A 147 16.12 -42.52 0.20
CA LYS A 147 15.75 -43.34 1.34
C LYS A 147 15.58 -44.71 0.73
N ASN A 148 16.51 -45.61 1.04
CA ASN A 148 16.44 -47.01 0.72
C ASN A 148 15.06 -47.51 1.15
N ILE A 149 14.10 -47.49 0.22
CA ILE A 149 12.90 -48.30 0.30
C ILE A 149 13.46 -49.70 0.22
N GLY A 150 13.42 -50.39 1.36
CA GLY A 150 13.92 -51.75 1.53
C GLY A 150 13.39 -52.65 0.43
N SER A 151 14.19 -52.80 -0.62
CA SER A 151 14.09 -53.83 -1.61
C SER A 151 15.45 -54.50 -1.60
N SER A 152 15.56 -55.48 -0.71
CA SER A 152 16.55 -56.53 -0.73
C SER A 152 16.84 -56.93 -2.18
N ILE A 153 17.97 -56.49 -2.73
CA ILE A 153 18.80 -57.10 -3.80
C ILE A 153 19.83 -56.04 -4.19
N SER A 154 21.02 -56.09 -3.58
CA SER A 154 22.29 -55.72 -4.23
C SER A 154 23.44 -56.07 -3.30
N PHE A 155 23.73 -57.37 -3.24
CA PHE A 155 25.13 -57.80 -3.15
C PHE A 155 25.82 -57.34 -4.43
N PHE A 156 27.04 -56.82 -4.33
CA PHE A 156 27.92 -56.35 -5.43
C PHE A 156 27.70 -54.92 -5.96
N ASN A 157 28.22 -53.91 -5.25
CA ASN A 157 29.39 -53.15 -5.72
C ASN A 157 29.85 -52.13 -4.68
N ASN A 158 31.03 -52.38 -4.09
CA ASN A 158 31.76 -51.46 -3.23
C ASN A 158 32.49 -50.38 -4.06
N ASN A 159 31.75 -49.61 -4.86
CA ASN A 159 32.22 -48.33 -5.34
C ASN A 159 31.47 -47.26 -4.58
N TYR A 160 32.18 -46.65 -3.63
CA TYR A 160 31.76 -45.51 -2.85
C TYR A 160 31.04 -44.48 -3.73
N ASN A 161 29.71 -44.51 -3.69
CA ASN A 161 28.88 -43.39 -4.10
C ASN A 161 29.14 -42.29 -3.07
N LYS A 162 30.25 -41.56 -3.28
CA LYS A 162 30.47 -40.28 -2.64
C LYS A 162 29.29 -39.43 -3.13
N ILE A 163 28.29 -39.26 -2.27
CA ILE A 163 27.14 -38.41 -2.55
C ILE A 163 27.74 -37.02 -2.64
N GLU A 164 28.10 -36.61 -3.86
CA GLU A 164 28.53 -35.25 -4.11
C GLU A 164 27.37 -34.37 -3.68
N THR A 165 27.68 -33.43 -2.78
CA THR A 165 26.71 -32.44 -2.35
C THR A 165 26.45 -31.54 -3.55
N VAL A 166 25.46 -31.91 -4.35
CA VAL A 166 24.91 -31.14 -5.45
C VAL A 166 24.45 -29.80 -4.89
N SER A 167 24.85 -28.70 -5.51
CA SER A 167 24.45 -27.37 -5.06
C SER A 167 22.94 -27.17 -5.23
N GLY A 168 22.34 -26.30 -4.42
CA GLY A 168 20.91 -25.99 -4.54
C GLY A 168 20.51 -25.52 -5.93
N TYR A 169 21.38 -24.73 -6.56
CA TYR A 169 21.18 -24.25 -7.94
C TYR A 169 21.23 -25.37 -8.98
N GLU A 170 22.08 -26.38 -8.80
CA GLU A 170 22.07 -27.56 -9.67
C GLU A 170 20.75 -28.34 -9.57
N VAL A 171 20.17 -28.44 -8.36
CA VAL A 171 18.84 -29.03 -8.19
C VAL A 171 17.78 -28.21 -8.94
N LEU A 172 17.85 -26.88 -8.89
CA LEU A 172 16.93 -26.02 -9.63
C LEU A 172 17.13 -26.14 -11.15
N GLN A 173 18.37 -26.23 -11.62
CA GLN A 173 18.69 -26.47 -13.03
C GLN A 173 18.10 -27.79 -13.52
N GLU A 174 18.26 -28.89 -12.76
CA GLU A 174 17.68 -30.20 -13.13
C GLU A 174 16.15 -30.12 -13.25
N ILE A 175 15.49 -29.40 -12.33
CA ILE A 175 14.03 -29.16 -12.37
C ILE A 175 13.66 -28.31 -13.58
N TYR A 176 14.42 -27.25 -13.85
CA TYR A 176 14.25 -26.38 -15.01
C TYR A 176 14.35 -27.18 -16.32
N ASP A 177 15.42 -27.95 -16.52
CA ASP A 177 15.66 -28.73 -17.74
C ASP A 177 14.54 -29.75 -17.97
N THR A 178 14.09 -30.41 -16.90
CA THR A 178 12.99 -31.38 -16.95
C THR A 178 11.68 -30.72 -17.35
N LEU A 179 11.32 -29.60 -16.71
CA LEU A 179 10.09 -28.87 -17.00
C LEU A 179 10.12 -28.22 -18.39
N ASN A 180 11.24 -27.64 -18.78
CA ASN A 180 11.39 -26.98 -20.07
C ASN A 180 11.28 -27.98 -21.23
N SER A 181 11.98 -29.13 -21.13
CA SER A 181 11.87 -30.21 -22.13
C SER A 181 10.42 -30.69 -22.27
N TYR A 182 9.75 -30.90 -21.14
CA TYR A 182 8.36 -31.32 -21.09
C TYR A 182 7.40 -30.30 -21.73
N LEU A 183 7.55 -29.01 -21.39
CA LEU A 183 6.74 -27.94 -21.95
C LEU A 183 6.98 -27.75 -23.45
N HIS A 184 8.23 -27.93 -23.90
CA HIS A 184 8.56 -27.86 -25.32
C HIS A 184 7.90 -28.99 -26.12
N GLU A 185 7.99 -30.24 -25.65
CA GLU A 185 7.29 -31.38 -26.26
C GLU A 185 5.77 -31.17 -26.30
N TYR A 186 5.19 -30.71 -25.18
CA TYR A 186 3.77 -30.39 -25.10
C TYR A 186 3.37 -29.29 -26.10
N SER A 187 4.19 -28.24 -26.24
CA SER A 187 3.92 -27.14 -27.17
C SER A 187 3.99 -27.57 -28.64
N ASN A 188 4.97 -28.40 -29.01
CA ASN A 188 5.11 -28.92 -30.37
C ASN A 188 3.96 -29.86 -30.72
N TYR A 189 3.53 -30.65 -29.75
CA TYR A 189 2.35 -31.46 -29.88
C TYR A 189 1.10 -30.63 -30.16
N LEU A 190 0.86 -29.55 -29.39
CA LEU A 190 -0.29 -28.66 -29.63
C LEU A 190 -0.25 -28.01 -31.02
N LYS A 191 0.94 -27.63 -31.51
CA LYS A 191 1.10 -27.03 -32.85
C LYS A 191 0.77 -28.01 -33.98
N ASN A 192 1.06 -29.30 -33.81
CA ASN A 192 0.96 -30.31 -34.87
C ASN A 192 -0.41 -31.02 -34.93
N ARG A 193 -1.38 -30.64 -34.08
CA ARG A 193 -2.66 -31.35 -33.93
C ARG A 193 -3.83 -30.62 -34.58
N ASN A 194 -4.50 -31.31 -35.51
CA ASN A 194 -5.87 -31.01 -35.97
C ASN A 194 -6.97 -31.70 -35.12
N ILE A 195 -6.64 -32.63 -34.21
CA ILE A 195 -7.62 -33.44 -33.45
C ILE A 195 -7.11 -33.71 -32.03
N PHE A 196 -7.94 -33.38 -31.02
CA PHE A 196 -7.74 -33.63 -29.59
C PHE A 196 -7.44 -35.12 -29.32
N ASP A 197 -6.25 -35.45 -28.80
CA ASP A 197 -6.03 -36.75 -28.14
C ASP A 197 -6.30 -36.64 -26.66
N SER A 198 -7.03 -37.61 -26.14
CA SER A 198 -7.25 -37.78 -24.72
C SER A 198 -5.98 -38.21 -23.97
N GLU A 199 -5.01 -38.87 -24.60
CA GLU A 199 -3.83 -39.39 -23.88
C GLU A 199 -2.94 -38.28 -23.29
N ILE A 200 -2.90 -37.10 -23.91
CA ILE A 200 -2.08 -35.97 -23.44
C ILE A 200 -2.78 -35.18 -22.31
N THR A 201 -4.10 -35.32 -22.17
CA THR A 201 -4.83 -34.71 -21.05
C THR A 201 -4.47 -35.33 -19.69
N ASN A 202 -3.95 -36.57 -19.70
CA ASN A 202 -3.49 -37.25 -18.48
C ASN A 202 -2.11 -36.78 -17.98
N THR A 203 -1.35 -36.07 -18.81
CA THR A 203 -0.08 -35.45 -18.41
C THR A 203 -0.29 -33.94 -18.30
N ASN A 204 -1.02 -33.52 -17.29
CA ASN A 204 -1.20 -32.11 -16.98
C ASN A 204 0.13 -31.54 -16.42
N PRO A 205 0.73 -30.48 -16.99
CA PRO A 205 1.95 -29.86 -16.45
C PRO A 205 1.85 -29.50 -14.96
N ILE A 206 0.64 -29.21 -14.47
CA ILE A 206 0.36 -28.94 -13.05
C ILE A 206 0.74 -30.12 -12.15
N SER A 207 0.51 -31.37 -12.58
CA SER A 207 0.84 -32.54 -11.75
C SER A 207 2.34 -32.72 -11.62
N LEU A 208 3.10 -32.40 -12.68
CA LEU A 208 4.56 -32.42 -12.67
C LEU A 208 5.14 -31.30 -11.79
N ILE A 209 4.61 -30.07 -11.91
CA ILE A 209 5.03 -28.94 -11.08
C ILE A 209 4.78 -29.23 -9.59
N LYS A 210 3.59 -29.75 -9.24
CA LYS A 210 3.23 -30.11 -7.86
C LYS A 210 4.08 -31.23 -7.27
N LYS A 211 4.74 -32.03 -8.10
CA LYS A 211 5.68 -33.07 -7.64
C LYS A 211 6.93 -32.47 -7.00
N TYR A 212 7.31 -31.25 -7.39
CA TYR A 212 8.50 -30.58 -6.90
C TYR A 212 8.16 -29.61 -5.76
N ARG A 213 8.15 -30.12 -4.53
CA ARG A 213 7.99 -29.32 -3.29
C ARG A 213 8.94 -28.11 -3.23
N TYR A 214 10.13 -28.21 -3.82
CA TYR A 214 11.09 -27.10 -3.88
C TYR A 214 10.57 -25.87 -4.64
N ILE A 215 9.78 -26.07 -5.70
CA ILE A 215 9.20 -24.96 -6.48
C ILE A 215 8.16 -24.22 -5.62
N GLU A 216 7.34 -24.94 -4.86
CA GLU A 216 6.37 -24.32 -3.95
C GLU A 216 7.06 -23.52 -2.84
N LEU A 217 8.14 -24.05 -2.25
CA LEU A 217 8.93 -23.35 -1.24
C LEU A 217 9.59 -22.08 -1.82
N LEU A 218 10.20 -22.19 -3.01
CA LEU A 218 10.79 -21.07 -3.73
C LEU A 218 9.74 -19.99 -4.00
N TYR A 219 8.57 -20.38 -4.50
CA TYR A 219 7.46 -19.47 -4.81
C TYR A 219 6.96 -18.75 -3.57
N ASN A 220 6.72 -19.47 -2.47
CA ASN A 220 6.23 -18.87 -1.23
C ASN A 220 7.24 -17.86 -0.64
N GLU A 221 8.53 -18.18 -0.68
CA GLU A 221 9.57 -17.26 -0.19
C GLU A 221 9.62 -15.99 -1.03
N VAL A 222 9.73 -16.12 -2.35
CA VAL A 222 9.80 -14.95 -3.25
C VAL A 222 8.51 -14.11 -3.20
N SER A 223 7.36 -14.76 -3.11
CA SER A 223 6.06 -14.10 -2.93
C SER A 223 6.03 -13.28 -1.63
N GLY A 224 6.55 -13.83 -0.52
CA GLY A 224 6.67 -13.10 0.75
C GLY A 224 7.59 -11.88 0.66
N ILE A 225 8.68 -11.96 -0.10
CA ILE A 225 9.56 -10.80 -0.37
C ILE A 225 8.82 -9.74 -1.18
N ILE A 226 8.11 -10.15 -2.24
CA ILE A 226 7.33 -9.22 -3.06
C ILE A 226 6.25 -8.54 -2.21
N GLU A 227 5.52 -9.31 -1.39
CA GLU A 227 4.51 -8.76 -0.48
C GLU A 227 5.14 -7.73 0.48
N PHE A 228 6.32 -8.02 1.03
CA PHE A 228 7.05 -7.05 1.85
C PHE A 228 7.36 -5.76 1.09
N ILE A 229 7.84 -5.85 -0.16
CA ILE A 229 8.11 -4.66 -1.00
C ILE A 229 6.81 -3.89 -1.26
N SER A 230 5.75 -4.57 -1.68
CA SER A 230 4.47 -3.92 -2.02
C SER A 230 3.77 -3.30 -0.81
N ASN A 231 3.89 -3.89 0.38
CA ASN A 231 3.14 -3.46 1.56
C ASN A 231 3.94 -2.57 2.52
N LYS A 232 5.27 -2.71 2.59
CA LYS A 232 6.10 -2.01 3.59
C LYS A 232 7.02 -0.95 3.01
N ILE A 233 7.41 -1.06 1.73
CA ILE A 233 8.29 -0.08 1.10
C ILE A 233 7.48 1.09 0.50
N LYS A 234 7.99 2.31 0.73
CA LYS A 234 7.46 3.56 0.14
C LYS A 234 7.42 3.45 -1.38
N LYS A 235 6.33 3.89 -2.01
CA LYS A 235 6.05 3.73 -3.45
C LYS A 235 7.22 4.16 -4.34
N ASP A 236 7.84 5.30 -4.03
CA ASP A 236 8.93 5.89 -4.82
C ASP A 236 10.22 5.05 -4.81
N ASN A 237 10.39 4.18 -3.82
CA ASN A 237 11.57 3.33 -3.71
C ASN A 237 11.31 1.89 -4.19
N ARG A 238 10.06 1.48 -4.44
CA ARG A 238 9.73 0.07 -4.76
C ARG A 238 10.48 -0.46 -5.97
N ASP A 239 10.62 0.36 -7.01
CA ASP A 239 11.30 -0.03 -8.25
C ASP A 239 12.76 -0.45 -8.00
N PHE A 240 13.45 0.21 -7.06
CA PHE A 240 14.81 -0.17 -6.65
C PHE A 240 14.85 -1.56 -6.01
N TYR A 241 13.96 -1.85 -5.06
CA TYR A 241 13.93 -3.15 -4.38
C TYR A 241 13.47 -4.27 -5.31
N PHE A 242 12.47 -4.03 -6.16
CA PHE A 242 12.04 -4.98 -7.17
C PHE A 242 13.16 -5.33 -8.15
N LYS A 243 13.83 -4.31 -8.69
CA LYS A 243 14.98 -4.52 -9.57
C LYS A 243 16.12 -5.27 -8.86
N THR A 244 16.35 -4.96 -7.59
CA THR A 244 17.36 -5.66 -6.78
C THR A 244 16.98 -7.13 -6.58
N LEU A 245 15.74 -7.44 -6.18
CA LEU A 245 15.25 -8.81 -6.08
C LEU A 245 15.40 -9.54 -7.41
N PHE A 246 14.92 -8.95 -8.51
CA PHE A 246 14.99 -9.56 -9.84
C PHE A 246 16.42 -9.89 -10.28
N ASN A 247 17.37 -8.99 -10.04
CA ASN A 247 18.77 -9.21 -10.37
C ASN A 247 19.43 -10.29 -9.51
N ASN A 248 18.84 -10.64 -8.36
CA ASN A 248 19.33 -11.69 -7.48
C ASN A 248 18.72 -13.07 -7.76
N LEU A 249 17.66 -13.14 -8.57
CA LEU A 249 17.10 -14.42 -9.03
C LEU A 249 17.85 -14.92 -10.26
N SER A 250 18.20 -16.20 -10.27
CA SER A 250 18.74 -16.90 -11.45
C SER A 250 17.68 -17.03 -12.56
N ASN A 251 18.10 -17.38 -13.78
CA ASN A 251 17.18 -17.53 -14.90
C ASN A 251 16.25 -18.74 -14.70
N GLU A 252 16.76 -19.78 -14.06
CA GLU A 252 16.05 -21.01 -13.70
C GLU A 252 14.96 -20.67 -12.69
N GLU A 253 15.28 -19.94 -11.63
CA GLU A 253 14.29 -19.47 -10.66
C GLU A 253 13.21 -18.61 -11.31
N LYS A 254 13.60 -17.66 -12.16
CA LYS A 254 12.66 -16.81 -12.90
C LYS A 254 11.68 -17.66 -13.70
N PHE A 255 12.18 -18.62 -14.47
CA PHE A 255 11.36 -19.53 -15.25
C PHE A 255 10.43 -20.38 -14.38
N LEU A 256 10.95 -20.96 -13.29
CA LEU A 256 10.19 -21.83 -12.38
C LEU A 256 9.07 -21.06 -11.68
N LEU A 257 9.35 -19.84 -11.21
CA LEU A 257 8.37 -18.95 -10.60
C LEU A 257 7.25 -18.58 -11.58
N THR A 258 7.60 -18.22 -12.82
CA THR A 258 6.60 -17.89 -13.85
C THR A 258 5.76 -19.09 -14.23
N THR A 259 6.40 -20.25 -14.40
CA THR A 259 5.73 -21.51 -14.71
C THR A 259 4.77 -21.90 -13.58
N PHE A 260 5.18 -21.78 -12.32
CA PHE A 260 4.32 -22.07 -11.17
C PHE A 260 3.13 -21.11 -11.10
N ASN A 261 3.38 -19.80 -11.25
CA ASN A 261 2.35 -18.77 -11.14
C ASN A 261 1.23 -18.96 -12.19
N ILE A 262 1.60 -19.25 -13.44
CA ILE A 262 0.65 -19.46 -14.55
C ILE A 262 -0.23 -20.71 -14.33
N ASN A 263 0.35 -21.77 -13.76
CA ASN A 263 -0.28 -23.09 -13.76
C ASN A 263 -0.97 -23.46 -12.44
N VAL A 264 -0.60 -22.85 -11.31
CA VAL A 264 -1.07 -23.27 -9.98
C VAL A 264 -1.95 -22.22 -9.29
N SER A 265 -1.91 -20.96 -9.71
CA SER A 265 -2.63 -19.85 -9.08
C SER A 265 -4.15 -19.83 -9.34
N ASP A 266 -4.85 -20.89 -8.93
CA ASP A 266 -6.31 -20.95 -8.85
C ASP A 266 -6.83 -20.71 -7.41
N LYS A 267 -5.96 -20.41 -6.43
CA LYS A 267 -6.35 -20.29 -5.01
C LYS A 267 -5.60 -19.18 -4.28
N HIS A 268 -6.35 -18.28 -3.62
CA HIS A 268 -6.10 -17.48 -2.39
C HIS A 268 -4.70 -16.99 -1.99
N ILE A 269 -3.69 -17.16 -2.84
CA ILE A 269 -2.40 -16.53 -2.72
C ILE A 269 -2.66 -15.04 -2.96
N PRO A 270 -2.12 -14.12 -2.13
CA PRO A 270 -2.33 -12.69 -2.33
C PRO A 270 -2.08 -12.41 -3.80
N GLU A 271 -3.09 -11.85 -4.48
CA GLU A 271 -2.98 -11.46 -5.88
C GLU A 271 -1.76 -10.57 -5.98
N LEU A 272 -0.63 -11.16 -6.34
CA LEU A 272 0.54 -10.44 -6.78
C LEU A 272 0.00 -9.65 -7.95
N ASN A 273 -0.19 -8.34 -7.75
CA ASN A 273 -0.73 -7.48 -8.78
C ASN A 273 0.09 -7.78 -10.02
N PHE A 274 -0.56 -8.29 -11.06
CA PHE A 274 0.13 -8.80 -12.24
C PHE A 274 1.02 -7.70 -12.83
N GLU A 275 0.71 -6.42 -12.59
CA GLU A 275 1.59 -5.29 -12.87
C GLU A 275 2.92 -5.32 -12.11
N ASP A 276 2.96 -5.64 -10.82
CA ASP A 276 4.20 -5.75 -10.04
C ASP A 276 5.05 -6.92 -10.54
N TYR A 277 4.40 -8.01 -10.98
CA TYR A 277 5.06 -9.15 -11.60
C TYR A 277 5.59 -8.82 -13.01
N LEU A 278 4.83 -8.08 -13.81
CA LEU A 278 5.25 -7.61 -15.14
C LEU A 278 6.38 -6.56 -15.05
N ARG A 279 6.36 -5.68 -14.04
CA ARG A 279 7.42 -4.69 -13.77
C ARG A 279 8.78 -5.34 -13.51
N LEU A 280 8.79 -6.54 -12.96
CA LEU A 280 10.02 -7.31 -12.74
C LEU A 280 10.64 -7.78 -14.06
N GLY A 281 10.00 -7.62 -15.23
CA GLY A 281 10.61 -7.91 -16.52
C GLY A 281 10.90 -9.40 -16.71
N PHE A 282 10.08 -10.27 -16.12
CA PHE A 282 10.13 -11.71 -16.35
C PHE A 282 9.78 -12.00 -17.83
N ILE A 283 10.81 -11.94 -18.68
CA ILE A 283 10.93 -12.52 -20.03
C ILE A 283 10.19 -11.78 -21.17
N ASP A 284 10.93 -11.46 -22.23
CA ASP A 284 10.42 -11.17 -23.57
C ASP A 284 9.95 -12.50 -24.21
N PHE A 285 8.73 -12.92 -23.88
CA PHE A 285 8.14 -14.18 -24.38
C PHE A 285 7.87 -14.19 -25.89
N SER A 286 8.28 -13.16 -26.64
CA SER A 286 8.13 -13.12 -28.09
C SER A 286 9.14 -13.99 -28.82
N SER A 287 10.30 -14.28 -28.22
CA SER A 287 11.39 -15.00 -28.91
C SER A 287 11.43 -16.51 -28.62
N GLU A 288 10.89 -16.98 -27.49
CA GLU A 288 10.96 -18.40 -27.11
C GLU A 288 9.59 -18.93 -26.62
N VAL A 289 8.95 -19.71 -27.51
CA VAL A 289 7.75 -20.54 -27.32
C VAL A 289 6.39 -19.82 -27.33
N ASN A 290 5.49 -20.25 -28.24
CA ASN A 290 4.06 -19.90 -28.32
C ASN A 290 3.29 -20.31 -27.04
N PHE A 291 3.47 -19.57 -25.94
CA PHE A 291 2.83 -19.83 -24.64
C PHE A 291 1.45 -19.17 -24.54
N LEU A 292 1.16 -18.16 -25.38
CA LEU A 292 -0.15 -17.49 -25.47
C LEU A 292 -1.29 -18.45 -25.84
N SER A 293 -1.02 -19.50 -26.64
CA SER A 293 -2.02 -20.54 -26.94
C SER A 293 -2.37 -21.40 -25.73
N PHE A 294 -1.45 -21.53 -24.77
CA PHE A 294 -1.62 -22.34 -23.56
C PHE A 294 -2.56 -21.67 -22.55
N LYS A 295 -2.40 -20.36 -22.31
CA LYS A 295 -3.29 -19.57 -21.44
C LYS A 295 -4.73 -19.54 -21.96
N ASN A 296 -4.89 -19.35 -23.28
CA ASN A 296 -6.21 -19.29 -23.91
C ASN A 296 -6.95 -20.64 -23.91
N PHE A 297 -6.22 -21.77 -23.89
CA PHE A 297 -6.81 -23.10 -23.84
C PHE A 297 -7.32 -23.47 -22.43
N PHE A 298 -6.55 -23.16 -21.38
CA PHE A 298 -6.87 -23.56 -20.01
C PHE A 298 -8.03 -22.74 -19.40
N PHE A 299 -8.06 -21.42 -19.65
CA PHE A 299 -9.17 -20.56 -19.24
C PHE A 299 -10.49 -20.94 -19.95
N ARG A 300 -10.40 -21.44 -21.19
CA ARG A 300 -11.55 -21.89 -21.99
C ARG A 300 -12.22 -23.12 -21.38
N GLU A 301 -11.48 -24.09 -20.86
CA GLU A 301 -12.05 -25.36 -20.37
C GLU A 301 -12.71 -25.26 -18.98
N GLN A 302 -12.15 -24.47 -18.06
CA GLN A 302 -12.65 -24.37 -16.68
C GLN A 302 -13.96 -23.54 -16.57
N ASN A 303 -14.09 -22.45 -17.33
CA ASN A 303 -15.27 -21.58 -17.29
C ASN A 303 -16.48 -22.17 -18.05
N LEU A 304 -16.24 -22.99 -19.09
CA LEU A 304 -17.30 -23.61 -19.90
C LEU A 304 -18.11 -24.69 -19.17
N LYS A 305 -17.63 -25.23 -18.05
CA LYS A 305 -18.27 -26.37 -17.35
C LYS A 305 -19.30 -25.96 -16.29
N LYS A 306 -19.44 -24.68 -15.92
CA LYS A 306 -20.17 -24.32 -14.69
C LYS A 306 -21.57 -23.69 -14.81
N GLU A 307 -21.99 -23.02 -15.90
CA GLU A 307 -23.13 -22.06 -15.74
C GLU A 307 -24.19 -21.92 -16.86
N ILE A 308 -24.34 -22.80 -17.86
CA ILE A 308 -25.33 -22.54 -18.94
C ILE A 308 -26.15 -23.78 -19.32
N ASN A 309 -27.49 -23.66 -19.22
CA ASN A 309 -28.48 -24.74 -19.47
C ASN A 309 -28.91 -24.91 -20.94
N GLU A 310 -28.83 -23.90 -21.81
CA GLU A 310 -29.05 -24.03 -23.27
C GLU A 310 -28.08 -23.13 -24.04
N ARG A 311 -27.44 -23.65 -25.10
CA ARG A 311 -26.41 -22.93 -25.86
C ARG A 311 -26.80 -22.81 -27.33
N VAL A 312 -26.69 -21.61 -27.90
CA VAL A 312 -26.66 -21.41 -29.35
C VAL A 312 -25.22 -21.13 -29.75
N ILE A 313 -24.66 -21.99 -30.57
CA ILE A 313 -23.27 -21.88 -31.04
C ILE A 313 -23.32 -21.62 -32.54
N ILE A 314 -22.95 -20.41 -32.94
CA ILE A 314 -22.74 -20.08 -34.34
C ILE A 314 -21.28 -20.42 -34.64
N LYS A 315 -21.06 -21.43 -35.49
CA LYS A 315 -19.70 -21.81 -35.87
C LYS A 315 -19.51 -21.50 -37.35
N ILE A 316 -18.56 -20.64 -37.64
CA ILE A 316 -18.13 -20.38 -39.01
C ILE A 316 -17.20 -21.52 -39.40
N ILE A 317 -17.56 -22.27 -40.44
CA ILE A 317 -16.74 -23.36 -40.97
C ILE A 317 -16.33 -22.92 -42.37
N ASP A 318 -15.09 -22.44 -42.51
CA ASP A 318 -14.51 -22.11 -43.80
C ASP A 318 -13.75 -23.33 -44.32
N GLU A 319 -14.42 -24.17 -45.09
CA GLU A 319 -13.84 -25.41 -45.61
C GLU A 319 -13.15 -25.24 -46.99
N ASN A 320 -13.23 -24.07 -47.63
CA ASN A 320 -12.35 -23.73 -48.75
C ASN A 320 -12.53 -22.24 -49.15
N PRO A 321 -11.56 -21.35 -48.93
CA PRO A 321 -11.76 -19.89 -48.97
C PRO A 321 -11.97 -19.31 -50.37
N LYS A 322 -12.16 -20.13 -51.41
CA LYS A 322 -12.22 -19.67 -52.81
C LYS A 322 -13.61 -19.69 -53.46
N ASP A 323 -14.58 -20.47 -52.97
CA ASP A 323 -15.83 -20.67 -53.72
C ASP A 323 -17.12 -20.38 -52.92
N TYR A 324 -17.16 -20.64 -51.61
CA TYR A 324 -18.30 -20.31 -50.74
C TYR A 324 -17.94 -20.45 -49.25
N SER A 325 -18.63 -19.70 -48.40
CA SER A 325 -18.63 -19.93 -46.95
C SER A 325 -19.95 -20.60 -46.55
N GLU A 326 -19.87 -21.68 -45.78
CA GLU A 326 -21.05 -22.36 -45.23
C GLU A 326 -21.20 -22.00 -43.75
N PHE A 327 -22.36 -21.44 -43.41
CA PHE A 327 -22.69 -21.06 -42.04
C PHE A 327 -23.60 -22.11 -41.44
N ASN A 328 -23.10 -22.82 -40.44
CA ASN A 328 -23.89 -23.78 -39.69
C ASN A 328 -24.27 -23.20 -38.34
N ILE A 329 -25.57 -23.10 -38.09
CA ILE A 329 -26.12 -22.65 -36.81
C ILE A 329 -26.49 -23.89 -35.99
N TYR A 330 -25.80 -24.08 -34.88
CA TYR A 330 -26.04 -25.20 -33.97
C TYR A 330 -26.79 -24.70 -32.75
N ILE A 331 -27.81 -25.47 -32.35
CA ILE A 331 -28.29 -25.41 -30.97
C ILE A 331 -27.77 -26.65 -30.26
N VAL A 332 -27.11 -26.42 -29.12
CA VAL A 332 -26.59 -27.46 -28.27
C VAL A 332 -27.42 -27.46 -27.00
N LYS A 333 -28.21 -28.52 -26.85
CA LYS A 333 -29.04 -28.76 -25.69
C LYS A 333 -28.74 -30.15 -25.15
N ASP A 334 -28.47 -30.24 -23.85
CA ASP A 334 -28.18 -31.50 -23.15
C ASP A 334 -27.12 -32.35 -23.86
N ASP A 335 -26.01 -31.70 -24.26
CA ASP A 335 -24.87 -32.29 -24.97
C ASP A 335 -25.15 -32.93 -26.35
N LYS A 336 -26.37 -32.80 -26.87
CA LYS A 336 -26.70 -33.17 -28.25
C LYS A 336 -26.60 -31.95 -29.16
N LYS A 337 -25.80 -32.07 -30.21
CA LYS A 337 -25.70 -31.07 -31.28
C LYS A 337 -26.76 -31.37 -32.33
N GLU A 338 -27.70 -30.46 -32.49
CA GLU A 338 -28.67 -30.52 -33.58
C GLU A 338 -28.41 -29.35 -34.52
N ILE A 339 -28.19 -29.66 -35.81
CA ILE A 339 -28.09 -28.64 -36.86
C ILE A 339 -29.52 -28.17 -37.11
N ILE A 340 -29.81 -26.92 -36.80
CA ILE A 340 -31.14 -26.37 -37.04
C ILE A 340 -31.25 -25.80 -38.45
N ASP A 341 -30.16 -25.21 -38.94
CA ASP A 341 -30.12 -24.62 -40.28
C ASP A 341 -28.68 -24.56 -40.80
N SER A 342 -28.52 -24.70 -42.11
CA SER A 342 -27.23 -24.63 -42.80
C SER A 342 -27.36 -23.74 -44.03
N ILE A 343 -26.66 -22.61 -44.02
CA ILE A 343 -26.78 -21.60 -45.06
C ILE A 343 -25.50 -21.57 -45.87
N LYS A 344 -25.59 -22.02 -47.12
CA LYS A 344 -24.52 -21.89 -48.11
C LYS A 344 -24.66 -20.57 -48.84
N ILE A 345 -23.63 -19.73 -48.75
CA ILE A 345 -23.56 -18.48 -49.51
C ILE A 345 -22.50 -18.66 -50.60
N MET A 346 -22.94 -18.79 -51.86
CA MET A 346 -22.04 -18.74 -53.02
C MET A 346 -21.44 -17.35 -53.14
N SER A 347 -20.13 -17.27 -53.42
CA SER A 347 -19.38 -16.01 -53.43
C SER A 347 -20.13 -14.89 -54.16
N ILE A 348 -20.56 -13.86 -53.44
CA ILE A 348 -21.18 -12.66 -54.02
C ILE A 348 -20.08 -11.59 -54.09
N GLN A 349 -19.73 -11.15 -55.29
CA GLN A 349 -18.77 -10.07 -55.56
C GLN A 349 -19.27 -8.67 -55.14
N GLN A 350 -20.25 -8.57 -54.24
CA GLN A 350 -20.75 -7.31 -53.71
C GLN A 350 -20.92 -7.42 -52.19
N GLU A 351 -20.34 -6.45 -51.48
CA GLU A 351 -20.34 -6.29 -50.03
C GLU A 351 -21.76 -6.13 -49.50
N ILE A 352 -22.46 -7.25 -49.32
CA ILE A 352 -23.59 -7.32 -48.41
C ILE A 352 -22.97 -7.62 -47.04
N PRO A 353 -23.15 -6.78 -46.01
CA PRO A 353 -22.60 -7.06 -44.69
C PRO A 353 -23.26 -8.34 -44.17
N VAL A 354 -22.49 -9.43 -44.11
CA VAL A 354 -22.87 -10.77 -43.64
C VAL A 354 -23.60 -10.70 -42.28
N TYR A 355 -23.24 -9.71 -41.47
CA TYR A 355 -23.90 -9.35 -40.22
C TYR A 355 -25.39 -9.02 -40.37
N GLY A 356 -25.80 -8.28 -41.41
CA GLY A 356 -27.20 -7.96 -41.66
C GLY A 356 -28.03 -9.20 -42.01
N LEU A 357 -27.43 -10.17 -42.70
CA LEU A 357 -28.06 -11.44 -43.04
C LEU A 357 -28.22 -12.33 -41.81
N LEU A 358 -27.13 -12.56 -41.05
CA LEU A 358 -27.14 -13.31 -39.79
C LEU A 358 -28.14 -12.71 -38.79
N LEU A 359 -28.20 -11.38 -38.69
CA LEU A 359 -29.14 -10.67 -37.84
C LEU A 359 -30.60 -10.92 -38.27
N ASN A 360 -30.88 -10.90 -39.58
CA ASN A 360 -32.22 -11.16 -40.10
C ASN A 360 -32.64 -12.62 -39.88
N ILE A 361 -31.72 -13.58 -40.04
CA ILE A 361 -31.96 -15.00 -39.77
C ILE A 361 -32.23 -15.21 -38.27
N THR A 362 -31.41 -14.59 -37.41
CA THR A 362 -31.59 -14.65 -35.95
C THR A 362 -32.92 -14.01 -35.54
N LYS A 363 -33.25 -12.84 -36.09
CA LYS A 363 -34.55 -12.17 -35.90
C LYS A 363 -35.70 -13.04 -36.39
N GLN A 364 -35.59 -13.66 -37.55
CA GLN A 364 -36.61 -14.51 -38.13
C GLN A 364 -36.83 -15.74 -37.26
N TYR A 365 -35.77 -16.47 -36.90
CA TYR A 365 -35.81 -17.63 -36.02
C TYR A 365 -36.48 -17.32 -34.69
N PHE A 366 -36.06 -16.25 -34.01
CA PHE A 366 -36.69 -15.85 -32.75
C PHE A 366 -38.12 -15.35 -32.96
N SER A 367 -38.43 -14.66 -34.06
CA SER A 367 -39.81 -14.24 -34.37
C SER A 367 -40.75 -15.41 -34.64
N GLU A 368 -40.26 -16.48 -35.25
CA GLU A 368 -41.01 -17.71 -35.49
C GLU A 368 -41.21 -18.51 -34.20
N LYS A 369 -40.18 -18.61 -33.35
CA LYS A 369 -40.30 -19.17 -32.00
C LYS A 369 -41.26 -18.37 -31.10
N ILE A 370 -41.33 -17.06 -31.27
CA ILE A 370 -42.30 -16.17 -30.59
C ILE A 370 -43.72 -16.42 -31.11
N LYS A 371 -43.90 -16.69 -32.41
CA LYS A 371 -45.19 -17.04 -33.01
C LYS A 371 -45.67 -18.42 -32.56
N GLU A 372 -44.77 -19.39 -32.41
CA GLU A 372 -45.06 -20.72 -31.86
C GLU A 372 -45.48 -20.69 -30.38
N LYS A 373 -44.91 -19.79 -29.57
CA LYS A 373 -45.19 -19.67 -28.13
C LYS A 373 -46.17 -18.53 -27.78
N LYS A 374 -47.30 -18.46 -28.49
CA LYS A 374 -48.26 -17.33 -28.41
C LYS A 374 -49.07 -17.18 -27.10
N GLU A 375 -48.93 -18.06 -26.11
CA GLU A 375 -49.87 -18.08 -24.96
C GLU A 375 -49.38 -17.49 -23.62
N LYS A 376 -48.14 -16.96 -23.51
CA LYS A 376 -47.71 -16.32 -22.26
C LYS A 376 -47.18 -14.90 -22.47
N LYS A 377 -47.88 -13.94 -21.84
CA LYS A 377 -47.61 -12.49 -21.87
C LYS A 377 -46.16 -12.16 -21.45
N ASP A 378 -45.62 -12.96 -20.55
CA ASP A 378 -44.27 -12.85 -19.98
C ASP A 378 -43.15 -13.16 -21.00
N SER A 379 -43.39 -14.12 -21.90
CA SER A 379 -42.45 -14.49 -22.95
C SER A 379 -42.26 -13.36 -23.95
N ARG A 380 -43.33 -12.67 -24.36
CA ARG A 380 -43.24 -11.52 -25.30
C ARG A 380 -42.38 -10.39 -24.76
N GLN A 381 -42.45 -10.12 -23.45
CA GLN A 381 -41.68 -9.06 -22.82
C GLN A 381 -40.19 -9.43 -22.77
N LYS A 382 -39.87 -10.68 -22.41
CA LYS A 382 -38.50 -11.25 -22.45
C LYS A 382 -37.86 -11.17 -23.84
N TYR A 383 -38.62 -11.53 -24.89
CA TYR A 383 -38.09 -11.50 -26.26
C TYR A 383 -37.92 -10.08 -26.83
N ASN A 384 -38.79 -9.14 -26.46
CA ASN A 384 -38.64 -7.74 -26.87
C ASN A 384 -37.38 -7.11 -26.27
N ILE A 385 -36.98 -7.50 -25.04
CA ILE A 385 -35.72 -7.06 -24.42
C ILE A 385 -34.51 -7.59 -25.20
N ILE A 386 -34.54 -8.87 -25.62
CA ILE A 386 -33.48 -9.46 -26.46
C ILE A 386 -33.38 -8.72 -27.81
N LEU A 387 -34.51 -8.47 -28.47
CA LEU A 387 -34.57 -7.72 -29.73
C LEU A 387 -34.06 -6.27 -29.59
N GLN A 388 -34.34 -5.61 -28.46
CA GLN A 388 -33.83 -4.27 -28.17
C GLN A 388 -32.32 -4.27 -27.88
N GLY A 389 -31.80 -5.26 -27.17
CA GLY A 389 -30.37 -5.45 -26.95
C GLY A 389 -29.62 -5.68 -28.27
N ILE A 390 -30.14 -6.58 -29.11
CA ILE A 390 -29.61 -6.86 -30.45
C ILE A 390 -29.58 -5.60 -31.34
N ASN A 391 -30.65 -4.80 -31.34
CA ASN A 391 -30.72 -3.57 -32.13
C ASN A 391 -29.76 -2.46 -31.62
N LYS A 392 -29.40 -2.44 -30.33
CA LYS A 392 -28.44 -1.46 -29.77
C LYS A 392 -26.98 -1.83 -30.05
N ILE A 393 -26.64 -3.12 -30.08
CA ILE A 393 -25.31 -3.62 -30.46
C ILE A 393 -24.96 -3.18 -31.90
N ASN A 394 -25.96 -3.13 -32.78
CA ASN A 394 -25.82 -2.64 -34.16
C ASN A 394 -25.28 -1.20 -34.28
N ASN A 395 -25.50 -0.34 -33.28
CA ASN A 395 -25.01 1.04 -33.30
C ASN A 395 -23.54 1.18 -32.84
N PHE A 396 -22.95 0.10 -32.31
CA PHE A 396 -21.62 0.13 -31.70
C PHE A 396 -20.56 -0.67 -32.49
N CYS A 397 -20.97 -1.57 -33.38
CA CYS A 397 -20.04 -2.45 -34.09
C CYS A 397 -19.60 -1.86 -35.44
N MET A 398 -18.44 -1.19 -35.46
CA MET A 398 -17.72 -0.85 -36.71
C MET A 398 -16.29 -1.38 -36.80
N TYR A 399 -15.82 -2.21 -35.86
CA TYR A 399 -14.47 -2.79 -35.93
C TYR A 399 -14.42 -4.25 -35.46
N ASP A 400 -13.44 -4.97 -36.04
CA ASP A 400 -13.28 -6.42 -36.12
C ASP A 400 -13.41 -7.19 -34.79
N PHE A 401 -14.36 -8.14 -34.75
CA PHE A 401 -14.44 -9.18 -33.73
C PHE A 401 -14.84 -10.51 -34.39
N TYR A 402 -14.13 -11.59 -34.07
CA TYR A 402 -14.25 -12.87 -34.77
C TYR A 402 -15.17 -13.90 -34.11
N ASP A 403 -15.62 -13.73 -32.86
CA ASP A 403 -16.58 -14.66 -32.26
C ASP A 403 -17.47 -13.94 -31.22
N ILE A 404 -18.80 -14.11 -31.34
CA ILE A 404 -19.79 -13.62 -30.38
C ILE A 404 -20.59 -14.81 -29.87
N ILE A 405 -20.56 -15.05 -28.56
CA ILE A 405 -21.39 -16.07 -27.91
C ILE A 405 -22.52 -15.37 -27.16
N ILE A 406 -23.76 -15.72 -27.50
CA ILE A 406 -24.96 -15.21 -26.85
C ILE A 406 -25.61 -16.37 -26.09
N GLY A 407 -25.73 -16.22 -24.77
CA GLY A 407 -26.39 -17.18 -23.89
C GLY A 407 -27.48 -16.54 -23.05
N LEU A 408 -28.40 -17.36 -22.54
CA LEU A 408 -29.34 -16.98 -21.49
C LEU A 408 -28.97 -17.70 -20.20
N ASN A 409 -28.67 -16.95 -19.15
CA ASN A 409 -28.45 -17.49 -17.81
C ASN A 409 -29.47 -16.87 -16.86
N ASN A 410 -30.37 -17.68 -16.28
CA ASN A 410 -31.37 -17.24 -15.29
C ASN A 410 -32.06 -15.91 -15.60
N GLU A 411 -32.56 -15.77 -16.83
CA GLU A 411 -33.29 -14.58 -17.33
C GLU A 411 -32.45 -13.34 -17.68
N GLU A 412 -31.12 -13.42 -17.56
CA GLU A 412 -30.20 -12.40 -18.06
C GLU A 412 -29.57 -12.82 -19.40
N LEU A 413 -29.53 -11.88 -20.35
CA LEU A 413 -28.82 -12.03 -21.62
C LEU A 413 -27.33 -11.83 -21.35
N VAL A 414 -26.53 -12.89 -21.50
CA VAL A 414 -25.09 -12.81 -21.29
C VAL A 414 -24.39 -12.83 -22.63
N LEU A 415 -23.57 -11.80 -22.87
CA LEU A 415 -22.85 -11.59 -24.11
C LEU A 415 -21.37 -11.62 -23.83
N TYR A 416 -20.67 -12.58 -24.42
CA TYR A 416 -19.23 -12.71 -24.26
C TYR A 416 -18.52 -12.22 -25.51
N THR A 417 -17.59 -11.28 -25.33
CA THR A 417 -16.67 -10.80 -26.39
C THR A 417 -15.23 -10.87 -25.88
N GLU A 418 -14.26 -11.07 -26.79
CA GLU A 418 -12.86 -11.38 -26.45
C GLU A 418 -12.07 -10.24 -25.76
N ARG A 419 -12.63 -9.03 -25.51
CA ARG A 419 -11.91 -7.97 -24.78
C ARG A 419 -12.79 -7.09 -23.87
N ASN A 420 -12.26 -6.83 -22.68
CA ASN A 420 -12.71 -5.89 -21.63
C ASN A 420 -13.98 -6.25 -20.83
N TYR A 421 -13.77 -6.98 -19.72
CA TYR A 421 -14.81 -7.28 -18.74
C TYR A 421 -15.17 -6.09 -17.83
N ASN A 422 -14.24 -5.16 -17.57
CA ASN A 422 -14.45 -4.11 -16.57
C ASN A 422 -15.28 -2.93 -17.09
N PHE A 423 -15.09 -2.50 -18.34
CA PHE A 423 -15.84 -1.37 -18.89
C PHE A 423 -17.33 -1.68 -19.11
N PHE A 424 -17.65 -2.94 -19.42
CA PHE A 424 -19.02 -3.38 -19.70
C PHE A 424 -19.82 -3.68 -18.42
N SER A 425 -19.15 -4.24 -17.40
CA SER A 425 -19.70 -4.45 -16.05
C SER A 425 -20.19 -3.14 -15.42
N ASP A 426 -19.34 -2.10 -15.45
CA ASP A 426 -19.61 -0.85 -14.75
C ASP A 426 -20.68 -0.04 -15.48
N TRP A 427 -20.71 -0.09 -16.81
CA TRP A 427 -21.79 0.50 -17.60
C TRP A 427 -23.15 -0.16 -17.37
N ILE A 428 -23.20 -1.50 -17.23
CA ILE A 428 -24.45 -2.21 -16.90
C ILE A 428 -24.94 -1.81 -15.51
N LYS A 429 -24.04 -1.72 -14.52
CA LYS A 429 -24.40 -1.28 -13.15
C LYS A 429 -24.92 0.16 -13.12
N ASP A 430 -24.27 1.07 -13.83
CA ASP A 430 -24.70 2.47 -13.89
C ASP A 430 -26.05 2.62 -14.61
N TYR A 431 -26.28 1.86 -15.68
CA TYR A 431 -27.52 1.93 -16.46
C TYR A 431 -28.75 1.36 -15.73
N PHE A 432 -28.58 0.32 -14.89
CA PHE A 432 -29.68 -0.23 -14.09
C PHE A 432 -29.92 0.54 -12.78
N ASN A 433 -28.91 1.20 -12.22
CA ASN A 433 -29.09 2.09 -11.06
C ASN A 433 -29.77 3.43 -11.42
N ASP A 434 -29.66 3.90 -12.66
CA ASP A 434 -30.33 5.13 -13.13
C ASP A 434 -31.82 4.94 -13.48
N LYS A 435 -32.38 3.73 -13.27
CA LYS A 435 -33.81 3.42 -13.53
C LYS A 435 -34.51 2.73 -12.36
N GLU A 436 -34.33 3.27 -11.16
CA GLU A 436 -35.39 3.25 -10.13
C GLU A 436 -36.17 4.59 -10.15
N ASN A 437 -36.86 4.83 -11.27
CA ASN A 437 -38.07 5.65 -11.41
C ASN A 437 -38.88 5.19 -12.63
#